data_AF-A0ABC8RVS1-F1
#
_entry.id   AF-A0ABC8RVS1-F1
#
_cell.length_a   1.000
_cell.length_b   1.000
_cell.length_c   1.000
_cell.angle_alpha   90.00
_cell.angle_beta   90.00
_cell.angle_gamma   90.00
#
_symmetry.space_group_name_H-M   'P 1'
#
loop_
_entity.id
_entity.type
_entity.pdbx_description
1 polymer ?
#
loop_
_entity_poly.entity_id
_entity_poly.type
_entity_poly.pdbx_seq_one_letter_code
_entity_poly.pdbx_strand_id
1 'polypeptide(L)'
;MIPILTVQDVARQFRPPGLWLNIQHDAFFSQHNLSMRSFVISASRSVVVNYISSPEGDVEPSTNQTYGSLLKNLTFIKTFASGILVPKSYIWPVDGKQYLLPHTSVVLDAHKEGLEVFASDFNNDVPFPYDYNYDPVAEYLSFVDNGNFSVDGVLSSFPLTPSEAIGCFSHLGKNNKKQANPLIISFEGASGTYTGCTDLAYTQAVSDGVDVLDCPVQMTEDGIPFCLGSINLIERTTAAESSFSNRTANIPELGIVNGIFTFDLTWSQIQSLTRKLKPVLSFLLSGVGIFSLLTTPFQFCDEAS
;
A
#
# COMPACT_ATOMS: atom_id res chain seq x y z
N MET A 1 15.70 12.42 -16.55
CA MET A 1 15.34 12.74 -15.15
C MET A 1 13.99 12.13 -14.90
N ILE A 2 13.83 11.31 -13.86
CA ILE A 2 12.55 10.66 -13.55
C ILE A 2 11.69 11.64 -12.75
N PRO A 3 10.54 12.09 -13.27
CA PRO A 3 9.73 13.09 -12.59
C PRO A 3 9.08 12.54 -11.31
N ILE A 4 8.82 13.43 -10.37
CA ILE A 4 7.88 13.19 -9.27
C ILE A 4 6.49 13.54 -9.77
N LEU A 5 5.52 12.64 -9.59
CA LEU A 5 4.19 12.74 -10.17
C LEU A 5 3.17 13.15 -9.10
N THR A 6 2.30 14.10 -9.42
CA THR A 6 1.14 14.38 -8.58
C THR A 6 0.15 13.22 -8.63
N VAL A 7 -0.77 13.15 -7.66
CA VAL A 7 -1.84 12.14 -7.69
C VAL A 7 -2.69 12.27 -8.96
N GLN A 8 -2.94 13.51 -9.41
CA GLN A 8 -3.67 13.77 -10.64
C GLN A 8 -2.90 13.32 -11.88
N ASP A 9 -1.57 13.48 -11.90
CA ASP A 9 -0.74 13.01 -13.02
C ASP A 9 -0.80 11.49 -13.13
N VAL A 10 -0.68 10.76 -12.01
CA VAL A 10 -0.79 9.29 -12.00
C VAL A 10 -2.14 8.84 -12.57
N ALA A 11 -3.24 9.42 -12.08
CA ALA A 11 -4.57 9.07 -12.55
C ALA A 11 -4.81 9.40 -14.04
N ARG A 12 -4.31 10.54 -14.53
CA ARG A 12 -4.54 10.99 -15.92
C ARG A 12 -3.63 10.32 -16.93
N GLN A 13 -2.38 10.09 -16.56
CA GLN A 13 -1.35 9.54 -17.44
C GLN A 13 -1.52 8.03 -17.63
N PHE A 14 -1.73 7.28 -16.53
CA PHE A 14 -1.78 5.82 -16.58
C PHE A 14 -3.20 5.27 -16.67
N ARG A 15 -4.21 6.06 -16.25
CA ARG A 15 -5.64 5.71 -16.32
C ARG A 15 -5.92 4.29 -15.79
N PRO A 16 -5.46 3.95 -14.58
CA PRO A 16 -5.72 2.63 -14.03
C PRO A 16 -7.23 2.41 -13.83
N PRO A 17 -7.71 1.15 -13.78
CA PRO A 17 -9.11 0.87 -13.48
C PRO A 17 -9.53 1.40 -12.10
N GLY A 18 -8.60 1.40 -11.15
CA GLY A 18 -8.78 2.02 -9.85
C GLY A 18 -7.52 2.66 -9.28
N LEU A 19 -7.71 3.57 -8.32
CA LEU A 19 -6.64 4.21 -7.56
C LEU A 19 -6.85 4.00 -6.07
N TRP A 20 -5.78 3.63 -5.39
CA TRP A 20 -5.71 3.52 -3.93
C TRP A 20 -4.83 4.65 -3.39
N LEU A 21 -5.37 5.46 -2.48
CA LEU A 21 -4.62 6.51 -1.79
C LEU A 21 -4.16 6.01 -0.42
N ASN A 22 -2.85 5.84 -0.28
CA ASN A 22 -2.21 5.43 0.95
C ASN A 22 -1.70 6.68 1.68
N ILE A 23 -2.51 7.19 2.60
CA ILE A 23 -2.29 8.46 3.30
C ILE A 23 -1.57 8.18 4.61
N GLN A 24 -0.25 8.36 4.61
CA GLN A 24 0.55 8.18 5.81
C GLN A 24 0.58 9.47 6.63
N HIS A 25 0.63 9.35 7.96
CA HIS A 25 0.87 10.47 8.88
C HIS A 25 -0.15 11.64 8.77
N ASP A 26 -1.44 11.37 8.56
CA ASP A 26 -2.47 12.43 8.44
C ASP A 26 -2.48 13.40 9.64
N ALA A 27 -2.40 12.85 10.86
CA ALA A 27 -2.32 13.65 12.08
C ALA A 27 -1.13 14.63 12.06
N PHE A 28 -0.03 14.24 11.41
CA PHE A 28 1.16 15.09 11.27
C PHE A 28 0.90 16.24 10.29
N PHE A 29 0.34 15.98 9.11
CA PHE A 29 0.00 17.04 8.15
C PHE A 29 -0.97 18.07 8.74
N SER A 30 -1.91 17.63 9.57
CA SER A 30 -2.85 18.53 10.26
C SER A 30 -2.14 19.54 11.17
N GLN A 31 -1.03 19.16 11.81
CA GLN A 31 -0.21 20.09 12.63
C GLN A 31 0.47 21.18 11.79
N HIS A 32 0.64 20.94 10.49
CA HIS A 32 1.24 21.86 9.53
C HIS A 32 0.19 22.66 8.75
N ASN A 33 -1.06 22.75 9.24
CA ASN A 33 -2.19 23.39 8.57
C ASN A 33 -2.54 22.80 7.20
N LEU A 34 -2.17 21.55 6.95
CA LEU A 34 -2.48 20.82 5.74
C LEU A 34 -3.57 19.78 6.01
N SER A 35 -4.54 19.63 5.12
CA SER A 35 -5.71 18.76 5.33
C SER A 35 -5.78 17.68 4.26
N MET A 36 -5.40 16.44 4.59
CA MET A 36 -5.55 15.30 3.67
C MET A 36 -7.01 15.03 3.35
N ARG A 37 -7.93 15.25 4.29
CA ARG A 37 -9.38 15.19 4.03
C ARG A 37 -9.82 16.11 2.90
N SER A 38 -9.41 17.39 2.95
CA SER A 38 -9.75 18.36 1.90
C SER A 38 -9.17 17.93 0.55
N PHE A 39 -7.96 17.38 0.56
CA PHE A 39 -7.35 16.78 -0.62
C PHE A 39 -8.17 15.59 -1.16
N VAL A 40 -8.51 14.61 -0.32
CA VAL A 40 -9.30 13.43 -0.71
C VAL A 40 -10.61 13.84 -1.36
N ILE A 41 -11.37 14.75 -0.73
CA ILE A 41 -12.63 15.27 -1.27
C ILE A 41 -12.41 15.92 -2.64
N SER A 42 -11.33 16.69 -2.80
CA SER A 42 -10.98 17.33 -4.06
C SER A 42 -10.58 16.31 -5.13
N ALA A 43 -9.75 15.32 -4.77
CA ALA A 43 -9.29 14.26 -5.65
C ALA A 43 -10.46 13.42 -6.15
N SER A 44 -11.35 12.97 -5.27
CA SER A 44 -12.53 12.16 -5.61
C SER A 44 -13.52 12.84 -6.56
N ARG A 45 -13.46 14.17 -6.73
CA ARG A 45 -14.24 14.89 -7.77
C ARG A 45 -13.67 14.75 -9.18
N SER A 46 -12.40 14.35 -9.29
CA SER A 46 -11.63 14.39 -10.55
C SER A 46 -11.01 13.05 -10.94
N VAL A 47 -10.85 12.14 -9.98
CA VAL A 47 -10.25 10.82 -10.18
C VAL A 47 -11.08 9.75 -9.46
N VAL A 48 -11.10 8.53 -10.02
CA VAL A 48 -11.76 7.39 -9.39
C VAL A 48 -10.84 6.85 -8.29
N VAL A 49 -11.15 7.21 -7.04
CA VAL A 49 -10.49 6.65 -5.86
C VAL A 49 -11.35 5.51 -5.35
N ASN A 50 -10.78 4.31 -5.27
CA ASN A 50 -11.49 3.12 -4.82
C ASN A 50 -11.31 2.91 -3.33
N TYR A 51 -10.07 3.06 -2.86
CA TYR A 51 -9.68 2.78 -1.50
C TYR A 51 -8.82 3.90 -0.92
N ILE A 52 -8.99 4.14 0.37
CA ILE A 52 -8.13 5.00 1.17
C ILE A 52 -7.67 4.19 2.37
N SER A 53 -6.37 4.23 2.62
CA SER A 53 -5.77 3.68 3.83
C SER A 53 -4.93 4.72 4.55
N SER A 54 -4.79 4.52 5.86
CA SER A 54 -3.74 5.14 6.66
C SER A 54 -2.94 4.02 7.33
N PRO A 55 -1.86 3.52 6.70
CA PRO A 55 -0.97 2.59 7.37
C PRO A 55 -0.14 3.37 8.39
N GLU A 56 -0.42 3.09 9.66
CA GLU A 56 0.47 3.44 10.76
C GLU A 56 1.27 2.19 11.16
N GLY A 57 2.32 2.35 11.96
CA GLY A 57 3.16 1.24 12.43
C GLY A 57 2.36 0.19 13.21
N ASP A 58 3.00 -0.76 13.93
CA ASP A 58 2.31 -1.91 14.54
C ASP A 58 1.11 -1.61 15.48
N VAL A 59 0.94 -0.34 15.88
CA VAL A 59 -0.12 0.18 16.73
C VAL A 59 -0.94 1.22 15.97
N GLU A 60 -2.26 1.05 16.01
CA GLU A 60 -3.22 2.03 15.49
C GLU A 60 -3.32 3.22 16.48
N PRO A 61 -3.05 4.48 16.08
CA PRO A 61 -2.91 5.61 16.98
C PRO A 61 -4.19 6.10 17.66
N SER A 62 -5.36 5.96 17.05
CA SER A 62 -6.61 6.45 17.64
C SER A 62 -7.06 5.60 18.83
N THR A 63 -6.84 4.29 18.75
CA THR A 63 -7.17 3.31 19.80
C THR A 63 -5.98 2.92 20.66
N ASN A 64 -4.76 3.24 20.23
CA ASN A 64 -3.50 2.82 20.84
C ASN A 64 -3.42 1.29 21.04
N GLN A 65 -4.00 0.53 20.11
CA GLN A 65 -4.00 -0.94 20.11
C GLN A 65 -3.15 -1.48 18.97
N THR A 66 -2.51 -2.64 19.21
CA THR A 66 -1.86 -3.36 18.12
C THR A 66 -2.89 -3.88 17.12
N TYR A 67 -2.51 -3.97 15.85
CA TYR A 67 -3.40 -4.55 14.85
C TYR A 67 -3.82 -5.98 15.15
N GLY A 68 -2.92 -6.79 15.73
CA GLY A 68 -3.26 -8.13 16.23
C GLY A 68 -4.30 -8.14 17.37
N SER A 69 -4.42 -7.06 18.15
CA SER A 69 -5.50 -6.88 19.12
C SER A 69 -6.80 -6.47 18.43
N LEU A 70 -6.73 -5.52 17.49
CA LEU A 70 -7.89 -5.02 16.74
C LEU A 70 -8.56 -6.12 15.92
N LEU A 71 -7.79 -7.03 15.31
CA LEU A 71 -8.31 -8.18 14.57
C LEU A 71 -9.16 -9.14 15.40
N LYS A 72 -9.11 -9.07 16.74
CA LYS A 72 -10.00 -9.84 17.63
C LYS A 72 -11.38 -9.23 17.77
N ASN A 73 -11.57 -7.99 17.31
CA ASN A 73 -12.82 -7.24 17.41
C ASN A 73 -13.22 -6.64 16.04
N LEU A 74 -13.48 -7.52 15.08
CA LEU A 74 -13.85 -7.14 13.71
C LEU A 74 -15.17 -6.37 13.62
N THR A 75 -16.11 -6.59 14.56
CA THR A 75 -17.35 -5.81 14.65
C THR A 75 -17.08 -4.34 14.93
N PHE A 76 -16.10 -4.05 15.79
CA PHE A 76 -15.63 -2.67 16.02
C PHE A 76 -15.00 -2.09 14.75
N ILE A 77 -14.09 -2.83 14.10
CA ILE A 77 -13.47 -2.39 12.84
C ILE A 77 -14.54 -2.08 11.78
N LYS A 78 -15.57 -2.91 11.65
CA LYS A 78 -16.63 -2.74 10.66
C LYS A 78 -17.41 -1.43 10.82
N THR A 79 -17.41 -0.82 12.01
CA THR A 79 -18.10 0.46 12.22
C THR A 79 -17.48 1.61 11.44
N PHE A 80 -16.20 1.51 11.07
CA PHE A 80 -15.45 2.57 10.40
C PHE A 80 -14.59 2.06 9.23
N ALA A 81 -14.58 0.76 8.92
CA ALA A 81 -13.86 0.23 7.77
C ALA A 81 -14.77 -0.60 6.86
N SER A 82 -14.50 -0.52 5.56
CA SER A 82 -15.08 -1.39 4.54
C SER A 82 -14.22 -2.63 4.29
N GLY A 83 -12.92 -2.56 4.60
CA GLY A 83 -12.02 -3.71 4.52
C GLY A 83 -10.76 -3.56 5.36
N ILE A 84 -9.93 -4.60 5.34
CA ILE A 84 -8.65 -4.67 6.03
C ILE A 84 -7.56 -5.11 5.05
N LEU A 85 -6.42 -4.41 5.05
CA LEU A 85 -5.18 -4.89 4.47
C LEU A 85 -4.38 -5.56 5.58
N VAL A 86 -4.01 -6.82 5.39
CA VAL A 86 -3.32 -7.62 6.41
C VAL A 86 -2.05 -8.24 5.84
N PRO A 87 -0.94 -8.24 6.60
CA PRO A 87 0.26 -8.98 6.22
C PRO A 87 -0.04 -10.45 6.03
N LYS A 88 0.53 -11.07 5.00
CA LYS A 88 0.28 -12.49 4.66
C LYS A 88 0.50 -13.47 5.83
N SER A 89 1.39 -13.12 6.77
CA SER A 89 1.68 -13.90 7.98
C SER A 89 0.52 -13.96 9.00
N TYR A 90 -0.44 -13.03 8.95
CA TYR A 90 -1.66 -13.08 9.77
C TYR A 90 -2.69 -14.08 9.23
N ILE A 91 -2.62 -14.40 7.93
CA ILE A 91 -3.50 -15.38 7.29
C ILE A 91 -2.83 -16.77 7.32
N TRP A 92 -1.59 -16.85 6.86
CA TRP A 92 -0.76 -18.06 6.84
C TRP A 92 0.49 -17.83 7.70
N PRO A 93 0.45 -18.15 9.00
CA PRO A 93 1.60 -17.97 9.88
C PRO A 93 2.75 -18.89 9.46
N VAL A 94 3.99 -18.44 9.67
CA VAL A 94 5.21 -19.19 9.34
C VAL A 94 5.97 -19.48 10.62
N ASP A 95 6.42 -20.71 10.80
CA ASP A 95 7.20 -21.09 11.97
C ASP A 95 8.69 -20.68 11.85
N GLY A 96 9.45 -20.86 12.93
CA GLY A 96 10.88 -20.54 12.95
C GLY A 96 11.74 -21.41 12.02
N LYS A 97 11.17 -22.42 11.36
CA LYS A 97 11.83 -23.33 10.41
C LYS A 97 11.41 -23.06 8.96
N GLN A 98 10.66 -21.99 8.69
CA GLN A 98 10.16 -21.61 7.36
C GLN A 98 9.12 -22.59 6.79
N TYR A 99 8.29 -23.19 7.65
CA TYR A 99 7.10 -23.93 7.23
C TYR A 99 5.82 -23.19 7.58
N LEU A 100 4.81 -23.35 6.75
CA LEU A 100 3.47 -22.83 7.03
C LEU A 100 2.86 -23.55 8.23
N LEU A 101 2.23 -22.78 9.10
CA LEU A 101 1.30 -23.25 10.12
C LEU A 101 -0.12 -23.27 9.54
N PRO A 102 -1.09 -23.92 10.21
CA PRO A 102 -2.49 -23.85 9.80
C PRO A 102 -2.95 -22.39 9.65
N HIS A 103 -3.69 -22.11 8.58
CA HIS A 103 -4.24 -20.77 8.36
C HIS A 103 -5.13 -20.35 9.53
N THR A 104 -5.20 -19.03 9.75
CA THR A 104 -6.10 -18.46 10.74
C THR A 104 -7.52 -18.32 10.20
N SER A 105 -8.46 -17.94 11.06
CA SER A 105 -9.85 -17.65 10.66
C SER A 105 -10.06 -16.22 10.18
N VAL A 106 -9.02 -15.38 10.14
CA VAL A 106 -9.15 -13.92 9.93
C VAL A 106 -9.96 -13.56 8.67
N VAL A 107 -9.74 -14.28 7.56
CA VAL A 107 -10.46 -14.03 6.30
C VAL A 107 -11.95 -14.36 6.46
N LEU A 108 -12.25 -15.52 7.03
CA LEU A 108 -13.63 -15.99 7.21
C LEU A 108 -14.40 -15.13 8.22
N ASP A 109 -13.75 -14.76 9.33
CA ASP A 109 -14.35 -13.93 10.37
C ASP A 109 -14.60 -12.51 9.84
N ALA A 110 -13.67 -11.93 9.07
CA ALA A 110 -13.85 -10.62 8.45
C ALA A 110 -14.98 -10.62 7.42
N HIS A 111 -15.04 -11.63 6.55
CA HIS A 111 -16.13 -11.81 5.59
C HIS A 111 -17.49 -11.95 6.28
N LYS A 112 -17.55 -12.66 7.40
CA LYS A 112 -18.78 -12.82 8.19
C LYS A 112 -19.30 -11.48 8.74
N GLU A 113 -18.40 -10.58 9.10
CA GLU A 113 -18.73 -9.21 9.52
C GLU A 113 -18.91 -8.24 8.33
N GLY A 114 -18.74 -8.71 7.09
CA GLY A 114 -18.89 -7.90 5.87
C GLY A 114 -17.72 -6.94 5.61
N LEU A 115 -16.51 -7.31 6.06
CA LEU A 115 -15.26 -6.64 5.72
C LEU A 115 -14.59 -7.35 4.54
N GLU A 116 -14.10 -6.60 3.56
CA GLU A 116 -13.17 -7.11 2.55
C GLU A 116 -11.79 -7.36 3.16
N VAL A 117 -11.04 -8.34 2.65
CA VAL A 117 -9.70 -8.69 3.13
C VAL A 117 -8.70 -8.67 1.99
N PHE A 118 -7.70 -7.82 2.11
CA PHE A 118 -6.60 -7.69 1.19
C PHE A 118 -5.32 -8.21 1.85
N ALA A 119 -4.55 -9.04 1.16
CA ALA A 119 -3.29 -9.55 1.70
C ALA A 119 -2.11 -8.72 1.19
N SER A 120 -1.17 -8.38 2.06
CA SER A 120 0.06 -7.63 1.72
C SER A 120 1.32 -8.48 1.87
N ASP A 121 2.48 -7.86 1.60
CA ASP A 121 3.83 -8.41 1.79
C ASP A 121 4.17 -9.54 0.80
N PHE A 122 3.63 -9.45 -0.42
CA PHE A 122 4.04 -10.32 -1.52
C PHE A 122 5.28 -9.75 -2.24
N ASN A 123 6.34 -10.56 -2.26
CA ASN A 123 7.64 -10.23 -2.85
C ASN A 123 8.20 -11.48 -3.52
N ASN A 124 8.78 -11.34 -4.71
CA ASN A 124 9.33 -12.46 -5.48
C ASN A 124 10.80 -12.75 -5.20
N ASP A 125 11.47 -11.83 -4.50
CA ASP A 125 12.92 -11.75 -4.34
C ASP A 125 13.36 -11.97 -2.89
N VAL A 126 12.51 -12.61 -2.08
CA VAL A 126 12.75 -12.93 -0.67
C VAL A 126 12.64 -14.44 -0.43
N PRO A 127 13.16 -14.96 0.70
CA PRO A 127 12.91 -16.35 1.09
C PRO A 127 11.41 -16.61 1.29
N PHE A 128 10.93 -17.73 0.74
CA PHE A 128 9.57 -18.22 0.89
C PHE A 128 9.51 -19.37 1.89
N PRO A 129 8.36 -19.60 2.53
CA PRO A 129 8.06 -20.89 3.16
C PRO A 129 8.30 -22.06 2.20
N TYR A 130 8.88 -23.14 2.71
CA TYR A 130 9.22 -24.32 1.90
C TYR A 130 7.99 -24.98 1.26
N ASP A 131 6.81 -24.82 1.86
CA ASP A 131 5.53 -25.30 1.35
C ASP A 131 5.19 -24.77 -0.06
N TYR A 132 5.69 -23.58 -0.41
CA TYR A 132 5.51 -23.00 -1.74
C TYR A 132 6.59 -23.45 -2.74
N ASN A 133 7.58 -24.23 -2.32
CA ASN A 133 8.67 -24.70 -3.17
C ASN A 133 9.40 -23.57 -3.93
N TYR A 134 9.53 -22.40 -3.30
CA TYR A 134 10.07 -21.16 -3.90
C TYR A 134 9.34 -20.70 -5.16
N ASP A 135 8.09 -21.12 -5.34
CA ASP A 135 7.23 -20.67 -6.43
C ASP A 135 6.30 -19.55 -5.94
N PRO A 136 6.49 -18.30 -6.40
CA PRO A 136 5.63 -17.20 -5.99
C PRO A 136 4.19 -17.38 -6.51
N VAL A 137 3.97 -18.07 -7.64
CA VAL A 137 2.62 -18.38 -8.14
C VAL A 137 1.90 -19.28 -7.14
N ALA A 138 2.57 -20.30 -6.62
CA ALA A 138 2.02 -21.18 -5.59
C ALA A 138 1.67 -20.41 -4.30
N GLU A 139 2.46 -19.38 -3.94
CA GLU A 139 2.12 -18.49 -2.83
C GLU A 139 0.81 -17.76 -3.09
N TYR A 140 0.64 -17.02 -4.19
CA TYR A 140 -0.62 -16.30 -4.46
C TYR A 140 -1.85 -17.23 -4.50
N LEU A 141 -1.71 -18.41 -5.10
CA LEU A 141 -2.78 -19.40 -5.17
C LEU A 141 -3.22 -19.92 -3.79
N SER A 142 -2.37 -19.85 -2.77
CA SER A 142 -2.75 -20.24 -1.40
C SER A 142 -3.70 -19.23 -0.73
N PHE A 143 -3.84 -18.03 -1.28
CA PHE A 143 -4.74 -16.98 -0.79
C PHE A 143 -6.03 -16.87 -1.62
N VAL A 144 -6.10 -17.49 -2.80
CA VAL A 144 -7.18 -17.31 -3.76
C VAL A 144 -7.89 -18.63 -4.05
N ASP A 145 -9.20 -18.67 -3.79
CA ASP A 145 -10.07 -19.84 -4.01
C ASP A 145 -9.47 -21.17 -3.50
N ASN A 146 -8.75 -21.19 -2.38
CA ASN A 146 -7.98 -22.35 -1.92
C ASN A 146 -8.83 -23.53 -1.40
N GLY A 147 -10.16 -23.40 -1.46
CA GLY A 147 -11.14 -24.39 -0.96
C GLY A 147 -11.65 -24.08 0.44
N ASN A 148 -10.93 -23.28 1.23
CA ASN A 148 -11.31 -22.84 2.56
C ASN A 148 -11.78 -21.38 2.55
N PHE A 149 -11.03 -20.49 1.88
CA PHE A 149 -11.33 -19.07 1.74
C PHE A 149 -10.76 -18.52 0.43
N SER A 150 -11.10 -17.27 0.13
CA SER A 150 -10.39 -16.44 -0.84
C SER A 150 -10.27 -15.05 -0.25
N VAL A 151 -9.13 -14.39 -0.40
CA VAL A 151 -9.02 -12.94 -0.15
C VAL A 151 -9.75 -12.16 -1.25
N ASP A 152 -10.04 -10.88 -1.00
CA ASP A 152 -10.67 -9.95 -1.95
C ASP A 152 -9.64 -9.19 -2.79
N GLY A 153 -8.37 -9.21 -2.40
CA GLY A 153 -7.27 -8.72 -3.23
C GLY A 153 -5.90 -8.97 -2.64
N VAL A 154 -4.87 -8.70 -3.44
CA VAL A 154 -3.46 -8.84 -3.07
C VAL A 154 -2.70 -7.58 -3.43
N LEU A 155 -1.91 -7.07 -2.48
CA LEU A 155 -1.00 -5.95 -2.64
C LEU A 155 0.41 -6.49 -2.89
N SER A 156 0.97 -6.22 -4.07
CA SER A 156 2.24 -6.79 -4.51
C SER A 156 3.19 -5.76 -5.12
N SER A 157 4.48 -5.93 -4.86
CA SER A 157 5.54 -5.17 -5.54
C SER A 157 5.81 -5.70 -6.97
N PHE A 158 5.26 -6.87 -7.32
CA PHE A 158 5.45 -7.58 -8.58
C PHE A 158 4.11 -7.94 -9.23
N PRO A 159 3.35 -6.96 -9.78
CA PRO A 159 1.98 -7.16 -10.24
C PRO A 159 1.82 -8.21 -11.36
N LEU A 160 2.86 -8.52 -12.12
CA LEU A 160 2.81 -9.60 -13.12
C LEU A 160 2.49 -10.96 -12.49
N THR A 161 3.04 -11.27 -11.32
CA THR A 161 2.90 -12.59 -10.70
C THR A 161 1.49 -12.91 -10.22
N PRO A 162 0.78 -12.06 -9.46
CA PRO A 162 -0.63 -12.30 -9.17
C PRO A 162 -1.49 -12.29 -10.43
N SER A 163 -1.15 -11.50 -11.46
CA SER A 163 -1.90 -11.49 -12.73
C SER A 163 -1.84 -12.82 -13.45
N GLU A 164 -0.65 -13.43 -13.53
CA GLU A 164 -0.50 -14.78 -14.06
C GLU A 164 -1.13 -15.84 -13.14
N ALA A 165 -0.92 -15.75 -11.82
CA ALA A 165 -1.47 -16.70 -10.87
C ALA A 165 -3.01 -16.74 -10.90
N ILE A 166 -3.64 -15.58 -10.83
CA ILE A 166 -5.10 -15.43 -10.78
C ILE A 166 -5.70 -15.65 -12.16
N GLY A 167 -5.13 -15.06 -13.21
CA GLY A 167 -5.65 -15.15 -14.57
C GLY A 167 -5.56 -16.55 -15.18
N CYS A 168 -4.49 -17.30 -14.87
CA CYS A 168 -4.22 -18.58 -15.52
C CYS A 168 -4.53 -19.80 -14.63
N PHE A 169 -4.35 -19.72 -13.30
CA PHE A 169 -4.26 -20.92 -12.45
C PHE A 169 -5.31 -21.03 -11.33
N SER A 170 -5.86 -19.92 -10.83
CA SER A 170 -6.77 -19.90 -9.65
C SER A 170 -8.04 -20.76 -9.78
N HIS A 171 -8.51 -20.96 -11.01
CA HIS A 171 -9.78 -21.65 -11.30
C HIS A 171 -9.65 -23.00 -12.00
N LEU A 172 -8.42 -23.51 -12.20
CA LEU A 172 -8.21 -24.79 -12.88
C LEU A 172 -8.94 -25.94 -12.15
N GLY A 173 -9.73 -26.70 -12.90
CA GLY A 173 -10.49 -27.86 -12.39
C GLY A 173 -11.75 -27.53 -11.59
N LYS A 174 -12.10 -26.24 -11.41
CA LYS A 174 -13.31 -25.80 -10.67
C LYS A 174 -14.46 -25.52 -11.63
N ASN A 175 -15.17 -26.57 -12.03
CA ASN A 175 -16.14 -26.50 -13.14
C ASN A 175 -17.46 -25.76 -12.87
N ASN A 176 -17.81 -25.33 -11.64
CA ASN A 176 -19.15 -24.75 -11.35
C ASN A 176 -19.29 -23.97 -10.02
N LYS A 177 -18.22 -23.47 -9.40
CA LYS A 177 -18.35 -22.55 -8.24
C LYS A 177 -18.20 -21.11 -8.71
N LYS A 178 -18.91 -20.18 -8.06
CA LYS A 178 -18.66 -18.73 -8.20
C LYS A 178 -17.18 -18.52 -7.91
N GLN A 179 -16.43 -18.13 -8.93
CA GLN A 179 -15.00 -17.91 -8.87
C GLN A 179 -14.76 -16.58 -8.14
N ALA A 180 -13.82 -16.56 -7.19
CA ALA A 180 -13.37 -15.31 -6.62
C ALA A 180 -12.53 -14.57 -7.66
N ASN A 181 -12.72 -13.26 -7.79
CA ASN A 181 -11.91 -12.42 -8.66
C ASN A 181 -11.21 -11.38 -7.79
N PRO A 182 -10.19 -11.77 -7.01
CA PRO A 182 -9.50 -10.86 -6.11
C PRO A 182 -8.81 -9.75 -6.91
N LEU A 183 -8.84 -8.53 -6.38
CA LEU A 183 -8.18 -7.37 -6.98
C LEU A 183 -6.66 -7.50 -6.91
N ILE A 184 -6.01 -7.16 -8.02
CA ILE A 184 -4.56 -7.04 -8.10
C ILE A 184 -4.20 -5.59 -7.84
N ILE A 185 -3.51 -5.33 -6.73
CA ILE A 185 -3.10 -3.99 -6.32
C ILE A 185 -1.58 -3.92 -6.36
N SER A 186 -1.03 -2.92 -7.05
CA SER A 186 0.43 -2.74 -7.11
C SER A 186 0.92 -1.87 -5.96
N PHE A 187 1.94 -2.27 -5.22
CA PHE A 187 2.59 -1.46 -4.19
C PHE A 187 3.60 -0.50 -4.81
N GLU A 188 3.31 0.81 -4.80
CA GLU A 188 4.11 1.84 -5.47
C GLU A 188 4.35 1.58 -6.99
N GLY A 189 3.42 0.88 -7.65
CA GLY A 189 3.61 0.38 -9.02
C GLY A 189 4.36 -0.97 -9.04
N ALA A 190 5.09 -1.27 -10.12
CA ALA A 190 5.95 -2.45 -10.20
C ALA A 190 7.29 -2.22 -9.47
N SER A 191 7.21 -1.87 -8.18
CA SER A 191 8.35 -1.42 -7.39
C SER A 191 9.42 -2.49 -7.23
N GLY A 192 9.05 -3.78 -7.26
CA GLY A 192 10.00 -4.89 -7.27
C GLY A 192 10.91 -4.93 -8.50
N THR A 193 10.54 -4.24 -9.59
CA THR A 193 11.31 -4.17 -10.85
C THR A 193 11.93 -2.78 -11.09
N TYR A 194 11.17 -1.72 -10.80
CA TYR A 194 11.57 -0.33 -11.00
C TYR A 194 11.53 0.44 -9.69
N THR A 195 12.22 1.58 -9.58
CA THR A 195 12.04 2.44 -8.40
C THR A 195 10.56 2.83 -8.25
N GLY A 196 10.00 2.60 -7.05
CA GLY A 196 8.59 2.84 -6.77
C GLY A 196 8.15 4.29 -6.98
N CYS A 197 6.85 4.48 -7.20
CA CYS A 197 6.19 5.76 -7.47
C CYS A 197 6.66 6.48 -8.73
N THR A 198 7.34 5.80 -9.67
CA THR A 198 7.84 6.38 -10.93
C THR A 198 6.94 6.09 -12.11
N ASP A 199 7.13 6.83 -13.20
CA ASP A 199 6.43 6.58 -14.46
C ASP A 199 6.69 5.18 -15.01
N LEU A 200 7.92 4.68 -14.93
CA LEU A 200 8.26 3.30 -15.32
C LEU A 200 7.57 2.26 -14.43
N ALA A 201 7.58 2.44 -13.11
CA ALA A 201 6.91 1.52 -12.19
C ALA A 201 5.40 1.47 -12.44
N TYR A 202 4.75 2.62 -12.62
CA TYR A 202 3.31 2.67 -12.90
C TYR A 202 2.95 2.16 -14.30
N THR A 203 3.75 2.50 -15.32
CA THR A 203 3.55 1.98 -16.68
C THR A 203 3.65 0.45 -16.69
N GLN A 204 4.65 -0.10 -16.01
CA GLN A 204 4.82 -1.55 -15.92
C GLN A 204 3.65 -2.19 -15.16
N ALA A 205 3.23 -1.63 -14.02
CA ALA A 205 2.10 -2.18 -13.26
C ALA A 205 0.80 -2.23 -14.09
N VAL A 206 0.51 -1.19 -14.86
CA VAL A 206 -0.64 -1.20 -15.79
C VAL A 206 -0.47 -2.23 -16.90
N SER A 207 0.74 -2.34 -17.46
CA SER A 207 1.04 -3.37 -18.48
C SER A 207 0.93 -4.79 -17.93
N ASP A 208 1.21 -4.98 -16.65
CA ASP A 208 1.15 -6.27 -15.95
C ASP A 208 -0.28 -6.68 -15.59
N GLY A 209 -1.28 -5.82 -15.80
CA GLY A 209 -2.70 -6.15 -15.59
C GLY A 209 -3.25 -5.78 -14.21
N VAL A 210 -2.67 -4.79 -13.53
CA VAL A 210 -3.16 -4.33 -12.23
C VAL A 210 -4.59 -3.77 -12.31
N ASP A 211 -5.42 -4.09 -11.32
CA ASP A 211 -6.76 -3.49 -11.18
C ASP A 211 -6.68 -2.13 -10.48
N VAL A 212 -5.76 -1.99 -9.52
CA VAL A 212 -5.63 -0.79 -8.69
C VAL A 212 -4.16 -0.36 -8.51
N LEU A 213 -3.85 0.90 -8.82
CA LEU A 213 -2.54 1.48 -8.49
C LEU A 213 -2.54 2.06 -7.07
N ASP A 214 -1.57 1.66 -6.25
CA ASP A 214 -1.26 2.33 -4.99
C ASP A 214 -0.46 3.61 -5.20
N CYS A 215 -0.85 4.66 -4.48
CA CYS A 215 -0.12 5.91 -4.38
C CYS A 215 0.04 6.26 -2.90
N PRO A 216 1.25 6.11 -2.33
CA PRO A 216 1.60 6.70 -1.04
C PRO A 216 1.58 8.22 -1.16
N VAL A 217 0.57 8.85 -0.58
CA VAL A 217 0.32 10.28 -0.71
C VAL A 217 1.21 11.04 0.25
N GLN A 218 1.97 11.99 -0.30
CA GLN A 218 2.67 13.03 0.42
C GLN A 218 2.12 14.40 0.00
N MET A 219 2.34 15.41 0.83
CA MET A 219 1.87 16.76 0.58
C MET A 219 3.00 17.77 0.74
N THR A 220 3.02 18.76 -0.15
CA THR A 220 3.97 19.88 -0.11
C THR A 220 3.55 20.96 0.88
N GLU A 221 4.46 21.88 1.19
CA GLU A 221 4.19 23.09 2.01
C GLU A 221 3.00 23.89 1.45
N ASP A 222 2.91 24.00 0.11
CA ASP A 222 1.86 24.71 -0.61
C ASP A 222 0.63 23.83 -0.93
N GLY A 223 0.49 22.67 -0.28
CA GLY A 223 -0.72 21.85 -0.31
C GLY A 223 -0.94 21.05 -1.60
N ILE A 224 0.13 20.74 -2.34
CA ILE A 224 0.06 19.94 -3.57
C ILE A 224 0.33 18.46 -3.22
N PRO A 225 -0.61 17.56 -3.51
CA PRO A 225 -0.50 16.13 -3.21
C PRO A 225 0.26 15.37 -4.31
N PHE A 226 1.15 14.47 -3.93
CA PHE A 226 1.96 13.69 -4.88
C PHE A 226 2.31 12.30 -4.36
N CYS A 227 2.65 11.39 -5.28
CA CYS A 227 2.96 10.01 -4.93
C CYS A 227 4.45 9.85 -4.61
N LEU A 228 4.78 9.51 -3.36
CA LEU A 228 6.14 9.22 -2.91
C LEU A 228 6.11 8.32 -1.67
N GLY A 229 6.77 7.17 -1.73
CA GLY A 229 6.86 6.20 -0.64
C GLY A 229 7.76 6.59 0.53
N SER A 230 7.86 7.87 0.89
CA SER A 230 8.47 8.36 2.13
C SER A 230 8.17 9.85 2.32
N ILE A 231 7.88 10.25 3.56
CA ILE A 231 7.77 11.65 3.98
C ILE A 231 9.14 12.35 4.08
N ASN A 232 10.22 11.57 4.20
CA ASN A 232 11.59 12.07 4.20
C ASN A 232 12.18 12.05 2.79
N LEU A 233 12.28 13.23 2.18
CA LEU A 233 12.78 13.42 0.82
C LEU A 233 14.20 12.87 0.62
N ILE A 234 15.02 12.78 1.67
CA ILE A 234 16.40 12.24 1.58
C ILE A 234 16.40 10.78 1.10
N GLU A 235 15.37 10.01 1.43
CA GLU A 235 15.31 8.56 1.15
C GLU A 235 15.00 8.24 -0.30
N ARG A 236 14.31 9.15 -1.01
CA ARG A 236 13.79 8.93 -2.35
C ARG A 236 14.29 9.95 -3.38
N THR A 237 14.99 10.99 -2.95
CA THR A 237 15.43 12.10 -3.82
C THR A 237 16.83 12.60 -3.47
N THR A 238 17.34 13.52 -4.29
CA THR A 238 18.63 14.21 -4.09
C THR A 238 18.54 15.38 -3.09
N ALA A 239 17.57 15.39 -2.17
CA ALA A 239 17.33 16.52 -1.26
C ALA A 239 18.56 16.86 -0.40
N ALA A 240 19.24 15.85 0.15
CA ALA A 240 20.45 16.03 0.97
C ALA A 240 21.65 16.55 0.16
N GLU A 241 21.68 16.28 -1.15
CA GLU A 241 22.74 16.72 -2.06
C GLU A 241 22.44 18.07 -2.73
N SER A 242 21.29 18.67 -2.41
CA SER A 242 20.81 19.92 -3.00
C SER A 242 21.06 21.13 -2.10
N SER A 243 20.59 22.31 -2.55
CA SER A 243 20.56 23.52 -1.72
C SER A 243 19.66 23.42 -0.48
N PHE A 244 18.84 22.37 -0.36
CA PHE A 244 17.97 22.13 0.79
C PHE A 244 18.65 21.35 1.92
N SER A 245 19.94 21.01 1.79
CA SER A 245 20.72 20.32 2.83
C SER A 245 20.75 21.06 4.18
N ASN A 246 20.49 22.37 4.21
CA ASN A 246 20.39 23.17 5.42
C ASN A 246 18.97 23.19 6.05
N ARG A 247 17.98 22.54 5.42
CA ARG A 247 16.58 22.46 5.89
C ARG A 247 16.29 21.16 6.65
N THR A 248 17.32 20.51 7.17
CA THR A 248 17.15 19.28 7.94
C THR A 248 16.47 19.58 9.29
N ALA A 249 15.51 18.75 9.69
CA ALA A 249 14.87 18.81 10.98
C ALA A 249 14.82 17.42 11.65
N ASN A 250 14.62 17.41 12.97
CA ASN A 250 14.38 16.21 13.75
C ASN A 250 12.89 16.15 14.08
N ILE A 251 12.25 15.00 13.82
CA ILE A 251 10.84 14.77 14.12
C ILE A 251 10.73 13.50 14.96
N PRO A 252 10.76 13.63 16.30
CA PRO A 252 10.69 12.50 17.22
C PRO A 252 9.44 11.62 17.02
N GLU A 253 8.31 12.21 16.66
CA GLU A 253 7.03 11.54 16.42
C GLU A 253 7.11 10.54 15.25
N LEU A 254 7.97 10.83 14.27
CA LEU A 254 8.24 9.97 13.12
C LEU A 254 9.49 9.10 13.33
N GLY A 255 10.23 9.29 14.43
CA GLY A 255 11.52 8.63 14.66
C GLY A 255 12.62 9.07 13.68
N ILE A 256 12.48 10.22 13.03
CA ILE A 256 13.40 10.68 11.98
C ILE A 256 14.31 11.78 12.52
N VAL A 257 15.62 11.60 12.35
CA VAL A 257 16.66 12.56 12.73
C VAL A 257 17.34 13.07 11.47
N ASN A 258 17.58 14.38 11.40
CA ASN A 258 18.17 15.09 10.26
C ASN A 258 17.46 14.81 8.91
N GLY A 259 16.12 14.74 8.93
CA GLY A 259 15.30 14.55 7.73
C GLY A 259 15.02 15.85 6.98
N ILE A 260 14.76 15.77 5.68
CA ILE A 260 14.18 16.88 4.89
C ILE A 260 12.79 16.44 4.47
N PHE A 261 11.76 17.17 4.87
CA PHE A 261 10.39 16.67 4.78
C PHE A 261 9.61 17.26 3.61
N THR A 262 8.62 16.50 3.14
CA THR A 262 7.77 16.87 2.01
C THR A 262 6.98 18.15 2.26
N PHE A 263 6.46 18.34 3.48
CA PHE A 263 5.67 19.50 3.89
C PHE A 263 6.50 20.77 4.16
N ASP A 264 7.83 20.71 4.10
CA ASP A 264 8.73 21.87 4.30
C ASP A 264 9.21 22.50 2.98
N LEU A 265 8.82 21.92 1.85
CA LEU A 265 9.16 22.39 0.51
C LEU A 265 7.89 22.60 -0.33
N THR A 266 7.88 23.66 -1.12
CA THR A 266 6.86 23.89 -2.15
C THR A 266 6.98 22.88 -3.29
N TRP A 267 5.91 22.71 -4.07
CA TRP A 267 5.95 21.82 -5.25
C TRP A 267 7.05 22.19 -6.25
N SER A 268 7.25 23.49 -6.50
CA SER A 268 8.30 23.95 -7.42
C SER A 268 9.72 23.53 -6.96
N GLN A 269 9.95 23.49 -5.65
CA GLN A 269 11.19 23.03 -5.06
C GLN A 269 11.32 21.52 -5.15
N ILE A 270 10.25 20.77 -4.87
CA ILE A 270 10.24 19.31 -5.01
C ILE A 270 10.48 18.88 -6.47
N GLN A 271 9.90 19.57 -7.45
CA GLN A 271 10.14 19.31 -8.87
C GLN A 271 11.60 19.54 -9.31
N SER A 272 12.37 20.33 -8.56
CA SER A 272 13.81 20.53 -8.83
C SER A 272 14.68 19.35 -8.37
N LEU A 273 14.13 18.45 -7.54
CA LEU A 273 14.83 17.29 -7.02
C LEU A 273 14.85 16.16 -8.04
N THR A 274 15.95 15.41 -8.06
CA THR A 274 16.03 14.17 -8.85
C THR A 274 15.74 12.97 -7.95
N ARG A 275 15.01 11.97 -8.46
CA ARG A 275 14.79 10.73 -7.72
C ARG A 275 16.07 9.91 -7.57
N LYS A 276 16.27 9.35 -6.38
CA LYS A 276 17.31 8.35 -6.14
C LYS A 276 16.79 7.02 -6.67
N LEU A 277 17.49 6.49 -7.67
CA LEU A 277 17.32 5.11 -8.09
C LEU A 277 17.87 4.23 -6.96
N LYS A 278 16.99 3.60 -6.16
CA LYS A 278 17.44 2.56 -5.25
C LYS A 278 17.78 1.31 -6.07
N PRO A 279 18.94 0.68 -5.86
CA PRO A 279 19.22 -0.61 -6.48
C PRO A 279 18.16 -1.63 -6.04
N VAL A 280 17.69 -2.44 -6.98
CA VAL A 280 16.66 -3.48 -6.79
C VAL A 280 16.98 -4.42 -5.61
N LEU A 281 18.23 -4.54 -5.17
CA LEU A 281 18.61 -5.40 -4.05
C LEU A 281 18.25 -4.89 -2.63
N SER A 282 17.75 -3.66 -2.46
CA SER A 282 17.49 -3.11 -1.11
C SER A 282 16.10 -3.43 -0.53
N PHE A 283 15.34 -4.36 -1.12
CA PHE A 283 14.00 -4.75 -0.64
C PHE A 283 13.98 -5.41 0.75
N LEU A 284 15.14 -5.73 1.31
CA LEU A 284 15.28 -6.44 2.59
C LEU A 284 14.76 -5.68 3.82
N LEU A 285 14.35 -4.40 3.72
CA LEU A 285 14.04 -3.57 4.90
C LEU A 285 12.78 -2.71 4.77
N SER A 286 11.67 -3.31 4.36
CA SER A 286 10.37 -2.88 4.89
C SER A 286 9.47 -4.08 5.14
N GLY A 287 9.93 -4.99 6.01
CA GLY A 287 9.04 -5.91 6.75
C GLY A 287 8.18 -5.16 7.78
N VAL A 288 7.74 -3.96 7.45
CA VAL A 288 6.66 -3.28 8.17
C VAL A 288 5.42 -3.83 7.51
N GLY A 289 4.90 -4.93 8.06
CA GLY A 289 3.67 -5.50 7.54
C GLY A 289 2.64 -4.38 7.47
N ILE A 290 2.22 -4.02 6.26
CA ILE A 290 1.32 -2.90 6.06
C ILE A 290 -0.06 -3.40 6.45
N PHE A 291 -0.37 -3.28 7.73
CA PHE A 291 -1.75 -3.36 8.14
C PHE A 291 -2.41 -2.01 7.84
N SER A 292 -3.59 -2.05 7.24
CA SER A 292 -4.37 -0.84 7.02
C SER A 292 -5.84 -1.11 7.13
N LEU A 293 -6.54 -0.13 7.68
CA LEU A 293 -7.99 -0.07 7.66
C LEU A 293 -8.40 0.65 6.38
N LEU A 294 -9.30 0.03 5.62
CA LEU A 294 -9.67 0.51 4.30
C LEU A 294 -11.05 1.12 4.35
N THR A 295 -11.13 2.35 3.91
CA THR A 295 -12.37 3.09 3.76
C THR A 295 -12.58 3.43 2.30
N THR A 296 -13.86 3.52 1.92
CA THR A 296 -14.22 4.17 0.67
C THR A 296 -14.09 5.69 0.86
N PRO A 297 -13.90 6.47 -0.22
CA PRO A 297 -13.75 7.92 -0.10
C PRO A 297 -14.90 8.62 0.63
N PHE A 298 -16.12 8.10 0.50
CA PHE A 298 -17.29 8.64 1.19
C PHE A 298 -17.25 8.38 2.69
N GLN A 299 -16.89 7.16 3.10
CA GLN A 299 -16.79 6.79 4.51
C GLN A 299 -15.66 7.54 5.24
N PHE A 300 -14.51 7.74 4.58
CA PHE A 300 -13.42 8.58 5.10
C PHE A 300 -13.85 10.01 5.41
N CYS A 301 -14.85 10.55 4.69
CA CYS A 301 -15.36 11.89 4.93
C CYS A 301 -16.23 12.00 6.19
N ASP A 302 -16.84 10.90 6.64
CA ASP A 302 -17.80 10.87 7.76
C ASP A 302 -17.13 10.63 9.12
N GLU A 303 -15.97 9.96 9.16
CA GLU A 303 -15.26 9.64 10.42
C GLU A 303 -14.54 10.83 11.08
N ALA A 304 -14.33 11.92 10.36
CA ALA A 304 -13.62 13.11 10.83
C ALA A 304 -14.55 14.24 11.32
N SER A 305 -15.73 13.91 11.88
CA SER A 305 -16.73 14.85 12.41
C SER A 305 -16.84 14.84 13.92
#